data_AF-A0A1M3CPJ8-F1
#
_entry.id   AF-A0A1M3CPJ8-F1
#
_cell.length_a   1.000
_cell.length_b   1.000
_cell.length_c   1.000
_cell.angle_alpha   90.00
_cell.angle_beta   90.00
_cell.angle_gamma   90.00
#
_symmetry.space_group_name_H-M   'P 1'
#
loop_
_entity.id
_entity.type
_entity.pdbx_description
1 polymer ?
#
loop_
_entity_poly.entity_id
_entity_poly.type
_entity_poly.pdbx_seq_one_letter_code
_entity_poly.pdbx_strand_id
1 'polypeptide(L)' 'MNNKFTIELSSDLRYEDVVVEIMYNEETVATISQEKGLDKLEIEIFPPCEGKKWMFFFNDFLDALNAAKCFLLKMQKIPE' A
#
# COMPACT_ATOMS: atom_id res chain seq x y z
N MET A 1 -19.96 4.53 1.39
CA MET A 1 -18.78 3.97 2.10
C MET A 1 -17.74 5.06 2.11
N ASN A 2 -17.43 5.63 3.27
CA ASN A 2 -16.27 6.52 3.42
C ASN A 2 -15.07 5.59 3.63
N ASN A 3 -14.43 5.18 2.55
CA ASN A 3 -13.22 4.39 2.66
C ASN A 3 -12.11 5.33 3.12
N LYS A 4 -11.69 5.20 4.37
CA LYS A 4 -10.65 6.07 4.98
C LYS A 4 -9.24 5.67 4.55
N PHE A 5 -9.13 4.67 3.68
CA PHE A 5 -7.86 4.24 3.12
C PHE A 5 -7.47 5.13 1.94
N THR A 6 -6.21 5.55 1.94
CA THR A 6 -5.58 6.26 0.82
C THR A 6 -4.42 5.43 0.30
N ILE A 7 -4.19 5.48 -1.01
CA ILE A 7 -3.15 4.72 -1.70
C ILE A 7 -2.26 5.69 -2.43
N GLU A 8 -0.98 5.71 -2.08
CA GLU A 8 -0.01 6.69 -2.57
C GLU A 8 1.29 6.00 -2.98
N LEU A 9 2.03 6.63 -3.89
CA LEU A 9 3.40 6.19 -4.18
C LEU A 9 4.30 6.60 -3.03
N SER A 10 5.16 5.70 -2.58
CA SER A 10 6.17 6.08 -1.60
C SER A 10 7.10 7.12 -2.21
N SER A 11 7.26 8.24 -1.53
CA SER A 11 8.20 9.29 -1.91
C SER A 11 9.63 9.00 -1.43
N ASP A 12 9.84 7.88 -0.77
CA ASP A 12 11.10 7.57 -0.12
C ASP A 12 12.16 7.12 -1.15
N LEU A 13 13.19 7.95 -1.29
CA LEU A 13 14.33 7.75 -2.18
C LEU A 13 15.16 6.50 -1.84
N ARG A 14 14.91 5.85 -0.68
CA ARG A 14 15.54 4.59 -0.31
C ARG A 14 15.02 3.40 -1.13
N TYR A 15 13.82 3.51 -1.70
CA TYR A 15 13.31 2.49 -2.60
C TYR A 15 13.77 2.80 -4.02
N GLU A 16 14.67 1.98 -4.56
CA GLU A 16 15.01 2.01 -5.99
C GLU A 16 13.82 1.56 -6.86
N ASP A 17 12.89 0.78 -6.26
CA ASP A 17 11.69 0.25 -6.89
C ASP A 17 10.41 0.99 -6.50
N VAL A 18 9.38 0.84 -7.34
CA VAL A 18 8.04 1.42 -7.09
C VAL A 18 7.40 0.73 -5.90
N VAL A 19 7.29 1.47 -4.79
CA VAL A 19 6.57 1.06 -3.59
C VAL A 19 5.29 1.87 -3.46
N VAL A 20 4.21 1.21 -3.07
CA VAL A 20 2.92 1.85 -2.78
C VAL A 20 2.61 1.76 -1.31
N GLU A 21 2.15 2.85 -0.73
CA GLU A 21 1.75 2.98 0.67
C GLU A 21 0.22 2.92 0.78
N ILE A 22 -0.26 2.20 1.79
CA ILE A 22 -1.66 2.16 2.19
C ILE A 22 -1.76 2.88 3.53
N MET A 23 -2.44 4.02 3.53
CA MET A 23 -2.64 4.86 4.72
C MET A 23 -4.06 4.74 5.27
N TYR A 24 -4.22 4.89 6.59
CA TYR A 24 -5.52 4.94 7.26
C TYR A 24 -5.49 6.03 8.34
N ASN A 25 -6.37 7.04 8.22
CA ASN A 25 -6.33 8.25 9.06
C ASN A 25 -4.93 8.89 9.14
N GLU A 26 -4.27 9.10 7.99
CA GLU A 26 -2.95 9.75 7.88
C GLU A 26 -1.76 8.95 8.46
N GLU A 27 -1.99 7.71 8.89
CA GLU A 27 -0.93 6.80 9.34
C GLU A 27 -0.73 5.66 8.32
N THR A 28 0.52 5.31 8.02
CA THR A 28 0.86 4.18 7.14
C THR A 28 0.51 2.86 7.83
N VAL A 29 -0.37 2.07 7.21
CA VAL A 29 -0.77 0.74 7.68
C VAL A 29 0.11 -0.33 7.06
N ALA A 30 0.39 -0.20 5.76
CA ALA A 30 1.18 -1.17 5.02
C ALA A 30 1.86 -0.53 3.82
N THR A 31 2.96 -1.11 3.38
CA THR A 31 3.55 -0.86 2.07
C THR A 31 3.50 -2.13 1.22
N ILE A 32 3.39 -1.98 -0.10
CA ILE A 32 3.49 -3.07 -1.05
C ILE A 32 4.61 -2.76 -2.03
N SER A 33 5.59 -3.65 -2.11
CA SER A 33 6.72 -3.58 -3.04
C SER A 33 6.55 -4.57 -4.20
N GLN A 34 6.98 -4.14 -5.39
CA GLN A 34 7.09 -4.99 -6.59
C GLN A 34 8.53 -5.37 -6.96
N GLU A 35 9.51 -5.10 -6.09
CA GLU A 35 10.94 -5.37 -6.30
C GLU A 35 11.21 -6.82 -6.77
N LYS A 36 10.48 -7.81 -6.23
CA LYS A 36 10.65 -9.22 -6.58
C LYS A 36 9.79 -9.69 -7.76
N GLY A 37 9.12 -8.78 -8.46
CA GLY A 37 8.22 -9.06 -9.57
C GLY A 37 6.74 -9.10 -9.16
N LEU A 38 5.85 -9.01 -10.16
CA LEU A 38 4.40 -8.91 -9.96
C LEU A 38 3.75 -10.17 -9.39
N ASP A 39 4.37 -11.32 -9.59
CA ASP A 39 3.96 -12.61 -9.02
C ASP A 39 4.39 -12.77 -7.56
N LYS A 40 5.30 -11.90 -7.08
CA LYS A 40 5.91 -11.93 -5.75
C LYS A 40 5.84 -10.56 -5.07
N LEU A 41 4.65 -9.96 -5.08
CA LEU A 41 4.40 -8.75 -4.30
C LEU A 41 4.63 -9.03 -2.82
N GLU A 42 5.41 -8.17 -2.17
CA GLU A 42 5.67 -8.24 -0.73
C GLU A 42 4.88 -7.16 -0.03
N ILE A 43 4.26 -7.53 1.10
CA ILE A 43 3.56 -6.59 1.97
C ILE A 43 4.32 -6.48 3.29
N GLU A 44 4.64 -5.25 3.67
CA GLU A 44 5.12 -4.92 5.01
C GLU A 44 3.98 -4.25 5.78
N ILE A 45 3.74 -4.65 7.03
CA ILE A 45 2.65 -4.14 7.86
C ILE A 45 3.25 -3.39 9.05
N PHE A 46 2.83 -2.14 9.20
CA PHE A 46 3.28 -1.26 10.28
C PHE A 46 2.24 -1.25 11.39
N PRO A 47 2.62 -1.48 12.66
CA PRO A 47 1.70 -1.30 13.77
C PRO A 47 1.36 0.19 13.96
N PRO A 48 0.16 0.52 14.45
CA PRO A 48 -0.15 1.90 14.81
C PRO A 48 0.70 2.36 16.00
N CYS A 49 0.86 3.68 16.15
CA CYS A 49 1.64 4.24 17.24
C CYS A 49 1.12 3.83 18.63
N GLU A 50 2.02 3.83 19.63
CA GLU A 50 1.69 3.72 21.06
C GLU A 50 0.98 2.42 21.49
N GLY A 51 1.25 1.29 20.82
CA GLY A 51 0.69 0.00 21.21
C GLY A 51 -0.81 -0.13 20.96
N LYS A 52 -1.36 0.75 20.10
CA LYS A 52 -2.74 0.68 19.62
C LYS A 52 -2.93 -0.52 18.68
N LYS A 53 -4.15 -0.68 18.18
CA LYS A 53 -4.48 -1.69 17.16
C LYS A 53 -5.18 -1.02 15.99
N TRP A 54 -4.88 -1.50 14.80
CA TRP A 54 -5.67 -1.16 13.64
C TRP A 54 -7.08 -1.74 13.79
N MET A 55 -8.09 -0.93 13.49
CA MET A 55 -9.48 -1.36 13.48
C MET A 55 -10.20 -0.71 12.31
N PHE A 56 -10.57 -1.57 11.36
CA PHE A 56 -11.28 -1.26 10.13
C PHE A 56 -12.02 -2.53 9.66
N PHE A 57 -12.95 -2.40 8.73
CA PHE A 57 -13.66 -3.57 8.20
C PHE A 57 -12.74 -4.40 7.29
N PHE A 58 -12.90 -5.72 7.35
CA PHE A 58 -12.12 -6.65 6.53
C PHE A 58 -12.20 -6.33 5.03
N ASN A 59 -13.41 -6.09 4.53
CA ASN A 59 -13.62 -5.78 3.11
C ASN A 59 -12.96 -4.44 2.72
N ASP A 60 -13.01 -3.43 3.59
CA ASP A 60 -12.39 -2.12 3.30
C ASP A 60 -10.87 -2.26 3.12
N PHE A 61 -10.23 -3.08 3.98
CA PHE A 61 -8.78 -3.34 3.87
C PHE A 61 -8.45 -4.22 2.66
N LEU A 62 -9.26 -5.25 2.38
CA LEU A 62 -9.09 -6.07 1.19
C LEU A 62 -9.21 -5.25 -0.10
N ASP A 63 -10.15 -4.32 -0.15
CA ASP A 63 -10.33 -3.40 -1.27
C ASP A 63 -9.12 -2.47 -1.42
N ALA A 64 -8.56 -1.97 -0.32
CA ALA A 64 -7.34 -1.16 -0.34
C ALA A 64 -6.13 -1.95 -0.88
N LEU A 65 -5.95 -3.20 -0.44
CA LEU A 65 -4.89 -4.09 -0.94
C LEU A 65 -5.02 -4.34 -2.45
N ASN A 66 -6.25 -4.63 -2.92
CA ASN A 66 -6.51 -4.85 -4.33
C ASN A 66 -6.26 -3.59 -5.16
N ALA A 67 -6.69 -2.43 -4.67
CA ALA A 67 -6.46 -1.16 -5.34
C ALA A 67 -4.97 -0.80 -5.41
N ALA A 68 -4.19 -1.05 -4.35
CA ALA A 68 -2.74 -0.85 -4.34
C ALA A 68 -2.03 -1.77 -5.36
N LYS A 69 -2.42 -3.04 -5.42
CA LYS A 69 -1.94 -3.98 -6.46
C LYS A 69 -2.28 -3.50 -7.87
N CYS A 70 -3.51 -3.04 -8.10
CA CYS A 70 -3.91 -2.50 -9.40
C CYS A 70 -3.15 -1.23 -9.76
N PHE A 71 -2.78 -0.40 -8.79
CA PHE A 71 -1.98 0.80 -8.99
C PHE A 71 -0.57 0.43 -9.49
N LEU A 72 0.12 -0.49 -8.81
CA LEU A 72 1.44 -0.99 -9.23
C LEU A 72 1.42 -1.53 -10.67
N LEU A 73 0.40 -2.32 -11.02
CA LEU A 73 0.22 -2.85 -12.38
C LEU A 73 0.04 -1.78 -13.45
N LYS A 74 -0.53 -0.61 -13.11
CA LYS A 74 -0.71 0.50 -14.06
C LYS A 74 0.59 1.28 -14.26
N MET A 75 1.39 1.46 -13.20
CA MET A 75 2.66 2.19 -13.28
C MET A 75 3.69 1.52 -14.21
N GLN A 76 3.63 0.20 -14.37
CA GLN A 76 4.47 -0.51 -15.34
C GLN A 76 4.09 -0.27 -16.81
N LYS A 77 2.87 0.22 -17.10
CA LYS A 77 2.37 0.41 -18.48
C LYS A 77 2.66 1.79 -19.05
N ILE A 78 3.58 2.54 -18.47
CA ILE A 78 4.07 3.78 -19.05
C ILE A 78 5.45 3.45 -19.65
N PRO A 79 5.53 3.08 -20.93
CA PRO A 79 6.79 3.08 -21.64
C PRO A 79 7.23 4.54 -21.82
N GLU A 80 8.53 4.79 -21.70
CA GLU A 80 9.16 5.98 -22.27
C GLU A 80 8.86 6.12 -23.77
#